data_AF-A0A1T2KUQ1-F1
#
_entry.id   AF-A0A1T2KUQ1-F1
#
_cell.length_a   1.000
_cell.length_b   1.000
_cell.length_c   1.000
_cell.angle_alpha   90.00
_cell.angle_beta   90.00
_cell.angle_gamma   90.00
#
_symmetry.space_group_name_H-M   'P 1'
#
loop_
_entity.id
_entity.type
_entity.pdbx_description
1 polymer ?
#
loop_
_entity_poly.entity_id
_entity_poly.type
_entity_poly.pdbx_seq_one_letter_code
_entity_poly.pdbx_strand_id
1 'polypeptide(L)'
;MKYKITDQADRIDIDLTECEEEKEQLLEALQACREGRCSCPTQEYEKVDTLDIDVSKNEIHLEIKAKKGESIDKDEIEKCLEYTRDSVSGA
;
A
#
# COMPACT_ATOMS: atom_id res chain seq x y z
N MET A 1 7.43 5.53 -9.93
CA MET A 1 7.46 5.14 -8.50
C MET A 1 8.49 4.04 -8.16
N LYS A 2 9.25 4.22 -7.08
CA LYS A 2 9.96 3.15 -6.33
C LYS A 2 9.26 2.88 -5.00
N TYR A 3 9.40 1.66 -4.49
CA TYR A 3 8.89 1.32 -3.16
C TYR A 3 9.88 0.47 -2.37
N LYS A 4 9.77 0.52 -1.05
CA LYS A 4 10.49 -0.33 -0.12
C LYS A 4 9.52 -0.90 0.89
N ILE A 5 9.53 -2.21 1.04
CA ILE A 5 8.69 -2.91 2.03
C ILE A 5 9.57 -3.43 3.15
N THR A 6 9.21 -3.06 4.37
CA THR A 6 9.84 -3.55 5.60
C THR A 6 8.82 -4.37 6.37
N ASP A 7 9.13 -5.66 6.53
CA ASP A 7 8.33 -6.59 7.31
C ASP A 7 8.67 -6.45 8.81
N GLN A 8 7.64 -6.34 9.64
CA GLN A 8 7.74 -6.33 11.10
C GLN A 8 6.85 -7.45 11.65
N ALA A 9 7.07 -7.81 12.92
CA ALA A 9 6.38 -8.92 13.56
C ALA A 9 4.84 -8.83 13.55
N ASP A 10 4.26 -7.62 13.54
CA ASP A 10 2.80 -7.40 13.56
C ASP A 10 2.31 -6.38 12.50
N ARG A 11 3.21 -5.85 11.68
CA ARG A 11 2.88 -4.83 10.68
C ARG A 11 3.83 -4.88 9.49
N ILE A 12 3.43 -4.23 8.41
CA ILE A 12 4.27 -3.99 7.24
C ILE A 12 4.34 -2.49 7.03
N ASP A 13 5.57 -1.98 6.95
CA ASP A 13 5.86 -0.59 6.63
C ASP A 13 6.24 -0.51 5.14
N ILE A 14 5.61 0.39 4.39
CA ILE A 14 5.87 0.60 2.95
C ILE A 14 6.23 2.06 2.71
N ASP A 15 7.42 2.29 2.15
CA ASP A 15 7.85 3.62 1.71
C ASP A 15 7.74 3.71 0.20
N LEU A 16 6.88 4.59 -0.30
CA LEU A 16 6.79 4.96 -1.71
C LEU A 16 7.61 6.23 -1.94
N THR A 17 8.55 6.17 -2.89
CA THR A 17 9.43 7.26 -3.28
C THR A 17 9.36 7.47 -4.80
N GLU A 18 9.83 8.62 -5.27
CA GLU A 18 9.77 8.99 -6.71
C GLU A 18 8.35 8.87 -7.26
N CYS A 19 7.38 9.42 -6.51
CA CYS A 19 5.96 9.35 -6.82
C CYS A 19 5.33 10.76 -6.87
N GLU A 20 6.11 11.82 -7.08
CA GLU A 20 5.63 13.21 -7.07
C GLU A 20 4.63 13.49 -8.20
N GLU A 21 4.86 12.94 -9.39
CA GLU A 21 3.99 13.14 -10.56
C GLU A 21 2.67 12.36 -10.45
N GLU A 22 2.72 11.18 -9.83
CA GLU A 22 1.59 10.23 -9.71
C GLU A 22 0.90 10.34 -8.34
N LYS A 23 1.31 11.32 -7.51
CA LYS A 23 1.02 11.37 -6.08
C LYS A 23 -0.47 11.40 -5.76
N GLU A 24 -1.24 12.22 -6.48
CA GLU A 24 -2.68 12.36 -6.24
C GLU A 24 -3.42 11.08 -6.61
N GLN A 25 -3.07 10.46 -7.75
CA GLN A 25 -3.67 9.19 -8.20
C GLN A 25 -3.29 8.03 -7.27
N LEU A 26 -2.04 7.98 -6.81
CA LEU A 26 -1.59 7.01 -5.81
C LEU A 26 -2.33 7.20 -4.50
N LEU A 27 -2.46 8.43 -4.02
CA LEU A 27 -3.19 8.71 -2.78
C LEU A 27 -4.66 8.29 -2.88
N GLU A 28 -5.31 8.54 -4.01
CA GLU A 28 -6.70 8.09 -4.24
C GLU A 28 -6.81 6.56 -4.23
N ALA A 29 -5.90 5.86 -4.93
CA ALA A 29 -5.87 4.41 -4.95
C ALA A 29 -5.60 3.81 -3.55
N LEU A 30 -4.68 4.41 -2.79
CA LEU A 30 -4.33 4.00 -1.43
C LEU A 30 -5.46 4.31 -0.43
N GLN A 31 -6.18 5.41 -0.59
CA GLN A 31 -7.38 5.69 0.20
C GLN A 31 -8.48 4.68 -0.09
N ALA A 32 -8.66 4.28 -1.36
CA ALA A 32 -9.56 3.19 -1.71
C ALA A 32 -9.13 1.88 -1.03
N CYS A 33 -7.83 1.59 -0.90
CA CYS A 33 -7.33 0.51 -0.05
C CYS A 33 -7.81 0.66 1.38
N ARG A 34 -7.59 1.81 2.03
CA ARG A 34 -8.00 2.04 3.43
C ARG A 34 -9.50 1.81 3.68
N GLU A 35 -10.33 2.06 2.68
CA GLU A 35 -11.78 1.89 2.76
C GLU A 35 -12.27 0.50 2.34
N GLY A 36 -11.36 -0.41 1.98
CA GLY A 36 -11.67 -1.75 1.49
C GLY A 36 -12.28 -1.79 0.10
N ARG A 37 -12.03 -0.75 -0.69
CA ARG A 37 -12.45 -0.60 -2.08
C ARG A 37 -11.31 -0.74 -3.07
N CYS A 38 -10.12 -1.17 -2.62
CA CYS A 38 -9.00 -1.36 -3.54
C CYS A 38 -9.29 -2.43 -4.57
N SER A 39 -8.82 -2.19 -5.77
CA SER A 39 -8.86 -3.16 -6.87
C SER A 39 -7.67 -4.12 -6.81
N CYS A 40 -7.05 -4.27 -5.64
CA CYS A 40 -5.95 -5.20 -5.44
C CYS A 40 -6.38 -6.62 -5.85
N PRO A 41 -5.56 -7.35 -6.62
CA PRO A 41 -5.88 -8.72 -7.01
C PRO A 41 -5.77 -9.73 -5.86
N THR A 42 -5.60 -9.25 -4.62
CA THR A 42 -5.28 -10.06 -3.44
C THR A 42 -6.38 -9.93 -2.39
N GLN A 43 -6.52 -10.96 -1.55
CA GLN A 43 -7.45 -10.97 -0.41
C GLN A 43 -6.77 -10.55 0.90
N GLU A 44 -5.50 -10.16 0.86
CA GLU A 44 -4.74 -9.77 2.06
C GLU A 44 -5.35 -8.57 2.80
N TYR A 45 -6.12 -7.74 2.09
CA TYR A 45 -6.86 -6.66 2.71
C TYR A 45 -7.83 -7.15 3.81
N GLU A 46 -8.38 -8.36 3.70
CA GLU A 46 -9.27 -8.92 4.72
C GLU A 46 -8.55 -9.16 6.06
N LYS A 47 -7.22 -9.29 6.03
CA LYS A 47 -6.36 -9.47 7.21
C LYS A 47 -5.89 -8.15 7.80
N VAL A 48 -6.11 -7.04 7.13
CA VAL A 48 -5.72 -5.71 7.61
C VAL A 48 -6.65 -5.27 8.73
N ASP A 49 -6.05 -4.87 9.84
CA ASP A 49 -6.74 -4.25 10.99
C ASP A 49 -6.77 -2.73 10.81
N THR A 50 -5.59 -2.16 10.53
CA THR A 50 -5.39 -0.72 10.34
C THR A 50 -4.48 -0.49 9.15
N LEU A 51 -4.79 0.54 8.36
CA LEU A 51 -3.93 1.06 7.31
C LEU A 51 -3.81 2.57 7.52
N ASP A 52 -2.62 3.00 7.92
CA ASP A 52 -2.27 4.40 8.09
C ASP A 52 -1.47 4.89 6.87
N ILE A 53 -1.76 6.12 6.45
CA ILE A 53 -1.15 6.74 5.27
C ILE A 53 -0.56 8.08 5.70
N ASP A 54 0.76 8.17 5.69
CA ASP A 54 1.52 9.38 5.97
C ASP A 54 2.06 9.95 4.66
N VAL A 55 1.55 11.13 4.29
CA VAL A 55 1.94 11.80 3.04
C VAL A 55 2.93 12.91 3.33
N SER A 56 4.17 12.72 2.88
CA SER A 56 5.24 13.71 2.95
C SER A 56 5.45 14.37 1.58
N LYS A 57 6.36 15.34 1.49
CA LYS A 57 6.51 16.16 0.27
C LYS A 57 6.86 15.29 -0.96
N ASN A 58 7.80 14.37 -0.81
CA ASN A 58 8.36 13.55 -1.89
C ASN A 58 8.18 12.04 -1.69
N GLU A 59 7.46 11.64 -0.64
CA GLU A 59 7.29 10.24 -0.25
C GLU A 59 5.91 10.02 0.36
N ILE A 60 5.42 8.79 0.25
CA ILE A 60 4.21 8.32 0.93
C ILE A 60 4.62 7.12 1.77
N HIS A 61 4.34 7.18 3.07
CA HIS A 61 4.55 6.07 4.00
C HIS A 61 3.21 5.39 4.27
N LEU A 62 3.20 4.06 4.24
CA LEU A 62 2.04 3.25 4.57
C LEU A 62 2.41 2.34 5.73
N GLU A 63 1.63 2.37 6.80
CA GLU A 63 1.72 1.41 7.88
C GLU A 63 0.50 0.49 7.81
N ILE A 64 0.73 -0.80 7.54
CA ILE A 64 -0.33 -1.80 7.44
C ILE A 64 -0.20 -2.76 8.61
N LYS A 65 -1.18 -2.73 9.51
CA LYS A 65 -1.23 -3.62 10.66
C LYS A 65 -2.13 -4.82 10.39
N ALA A 66 -1.64 -6.02 10.70
CA ALA A 66 -2.43 -7.24 10.59
C ALA A 66 -3.40 -7.37 11.79
N LYS A 67 -4.56 -7.99 11.55
CA LYS A 67 -5.46 -8.44 12.61
C LYS A 67 -4.73 -9.41 13.53
N LYS A 68 -5.11 -9.40 14.81
CA LYS A 68 -4.46 -10.24 15.82
C LYS A 68 -4.52 -11.72 15.43
N GLY A 69 -3.34 -12.32 15.25
CA GLY A 69 -3.19 -13.74 14.88
C GLY A 69 -3.14 -14.01 13.38
N GLU A 70 -3.32 -12.98 12.55
CA GLU A 70 -3.10 -13.01 11.11
C GLU A 70 -1.69 -12.51 10.78
N SER A 71 -1.21 -12.86 9.60
CA SER A 71 0.03 -12.32 9.03
C SER A 71 -0.25 -11.91 7.60
N ILE A 72 0.23 -10.73 7.24
CA ILE A 72 0.09 -10.19 5.88
C ILE A 72 1.21 -10.78 5.05
N ASP A 73 0.86 -11.34 3.90
CA ASP A 73 1.82 -11.85 2.95
C ASP A 73 2.44 -10.70 2.16
N LYS A 74 3.75 -10.52 2.34
CA LYS A 74 4.52 -9.50 1.64
C LYS A 74 4.44 -9.66 0.12
N ASP A 75 4.46 -10.88 -0.41
CA ASP A 75 4.45 -11.12 -1.86
C ASP A 75 3.13 -10.61 -2.49
N GLU A 76 2.03 -10.70 -1.75
CA GLU A 76 0.72 -10.20 -2.16
C GLU A 76 0.66 -8.67 -2.07
N ILE A 77 1.30 -8.05 -1.06
CA ILE A 77 1.46 -6.59 -0.99
C ILE A 77 2.30 -6.08 -2.17
N GLU A 78 3.36 -6.79 -2.54
CA GLU A 78 4.17 -6.44 -3.72
C GLU A 78 3.32 -6.44 -4.99
N LYS A 79 2.52 -7.49 -5.23
CA LYS A 79 1.61 -7.55 -6.38
C LYS A 79 0.59 -6.41 -6.38
N CYS A 80 0.05 -6.04 -5.22
CA CYS A 80 -0.84 -4.89 -5.05
C CYS A 80 -0.18 -3.57 -5.46
N LEU A 81 1.04 -3.35 -5.01
CA LEU A 81 1.80 -2.13 -5.31
C LEU A 81 2.19 -2.07 -6.80
N GLU A 82 2.56 -3.20 -7.40
CA GLU A 82 2.82 -3.28 -8.83
C GLU A 82 1.57 -3.01 -9.65
N TYR A 83 0.44 -3.63 -9.30
CA TYR A 83 -0.84 -3.37 -9.97
C TYR A 83 -1.25 -1.90 -9.86
N THR A 84 -1.06 -1.30 -8.68
CA THR A 84 -1.37 0.11 -8.45
C THR A 84 -0.46 1.00 -9.31
N ARG A 85 0.85 0.73 -9.34
CA ARG A 85 1.83 1.41 -10.20
C ARG A 85 1.42 1.38 -11.66
N ASP A 86 1.11 0.19 -12.19
CA ASP A 86 0.69 0.02 -13.57
C ASP A 86 -0.64 0.74 -13.88
N SER A 87 -1.55 0.80 -12.89
CA SER A 87 -2.83 1.52 -13.03
C SER A 87 -2.67 3.04 -13.05
N VAL A 88 -1.69 3.60 -12.32
CA VAL A 88 -1.45 5.05 -12.28
C VAL A 88 -0.48 5.54 -13.38
N SER A 89 0.49 4.71 -13.77
CA SER A 89 1.46 5.02 -14.84
C SER A 89 0.87 4.89 -16.24
N GLY A 90 -0.36 4.37 -16.37
CA GLY A 90 -1.04 4.09 -17.64
C GLY A 90 -2.02 5.16 -18.15
N ALA A 91 -1.92 6.41 -17.68
CA ALA A 91 -2.75 7.54 -18.13
C ALA A 91 -2.01 8.51 -19.06
#